data_AF-T0YGS6-F1
#
_entry.id   AF-T0YGS6-F1
#
_cell.length_a   1.000
_cell.length_b   1.000
_cell.length_c   1.000
_cell.angle_alpha   90.00
_cell.angle_beta   90.00
_cell.angle_gamma   90.00
#
_symmetry.space_group_name_H-M   'P 1'
#
loop_
_entity.id
_entity.type
_entity.pdbx_description
1 polymer ?
#
loop_
_entity_poly.entity_id
_entity_poly.type
_entity_poly.pdbx_seq_one_letter_code
_entity_poly.pdbx_strand_id
1 'polypeptide(L)'
;GLAPALLLKPEEDELLPDFDSFLGTLKTASLLEAWLDDRRTLVEITGTFHIGAGDLRTRVERAEWLLSAMAELARRERRGVARALDLLSLRVRYGIREELSELVLLRGIGRVRSRLLYDAGWRDVATLAKADLPAVSGVLGSPALAEGVLDQARSYHHPSRAVRSPPATGARLEPGRGRGERSDLRALEIEALRAGGFRPPESSDPGRRPG
;
A
#
# COMPACT_ATOMS: atom_id res chain seq x y z
N GLY A 1 -18.10 -40.79 -36.17
CA GLY A 1 -17.78 -40.51 -34.75
C GLY A 1 -16.87 -39.30 -34.72
N LEU A 2 -17.32 -38.20 -34.11
CA LEU A 2 -16.47 -37.03 -33.90
C LEU A 2 -15.36 -37.38 -32.89
N ALA A 3 -14.13 -37.03 -33.23
CA ALA A 3 -12.94 -37.38 -32.47
C ALA A 3 -12.97 -36.77 -31.06
N PRO A 4 -12.45 -37.48 -30.03
CA PRO A 4 -12.35 -37.00 -28.64
C PRO A 4 -11.35 -35.83 -28.45
N ALA A 5 -10.77 -35.30 -29.53
CA ALA A 5 -9.78 -34.23 -29.51
C ALA A 5 -10.35 -32.82 -29.23
N LEU A 6 -11.67 -32.69 -29.12
CA LEU A 6 -12.34 -31.40 -28.79
C LEU A 6 -12.60 -31.20 -27.29
N LEU A 7 -12.03 -32.06 -26.44
CA LEU A 7 -12.08 -31.94 -24.98
C LEU A 7 -10.69 -31.66 -24.40
N LEU A 8 -9.87 -30.92 -25.13
CA LEU A 8 -8.75 -30.21 -24.52
C LEU A 8 -9.34 -29.02 -23.78
N LYS A 9 -9.43 -29.14 -22.45
CA LYS A 9 -9.52 -27.97 -21.57
C LYS A 9 -8.40 -27.03 -22.04
N PRO A 10 -8.68 -25.75 -22.36
CA PRO A 10 -7.59 -24.83 -22.70
C PRO A 10 -6.56 -24.96 -21.58
N GLU A 11 -5.28 -25.09 -21.93
CA GLU A 11 -4.22 -25.14 -20.92
C GLU A 11 -4.47 -23.95 -20.00
N GLU A 12 -4.86 -24.22 -18.75
CA GLU A 12 -4.96 -23.19 -17.74
C GLU A 12 -3.53 -22.70 -17.61
N ASP A 13 -3.22 -21.53 -18.19
CA ASP A 13 -1.95 -20.86 -17.97
C ASP A 13 -1.74 -20.89 -16.45
N GLU A 14 -0.75 -21.65 -15.96
CA GLU A 14 -0.46 -21.77 -14.52
C GLU A 14 -0.21 -20.41 -13.86
N LEU A 15 0.06 -19.39 -14.68
CA LEU A 15 0.29 -18.01 -14.30
C LEU A 15 -0.99 -17.16 -14.19
N LEU A 16 -2.11 -17.61 -14.77
CA LEU A 16 -3.39 -16.90 -14.66
C LEU A 16 -4.10 -17.34 -13.37
N PRO A 17 -4.51 -16.38 -12.52
CA PRO A 17 -5.32 -16.71 -11.37
C PRO A 17 -6.62 -17.36 -11.83
N ASP A 18 -7.14 -18.30 -11.04
CA ASP A 18 -8.50 -18.78 -11.21
C ASP A 18 -9.50 -17.60 -11.14
N PHE A 19 -10.71 -17.84 -11.63
CA PHE A 19 -11.72 -16.80 -11.74
C PHE A 19 -12.03 -16.13 -10.38
N ASP A 20 -12.04 -16.90 -9.29
CA ASP A 20 -12.33 -16.39 -7.95
C ASP A 20 -11.20 -15.49 -7.43
N SER A 21 -9.94 -15.86 -7.68
CA SER A 21 -8.76 -15.08 -7.35
C SER A 21 -8.69 -13.79 -8.18
N PHE A 22 -9.05 -13.85 -9.47
CA PHE A 22 -9.21 -12.67 -10.31
C PHE A 22 -10.29 -11.73 -9.75
N LEU A 23 -11.46 -12.24 -9.39
CA LEU A 23 -12.52 -11.46 -8.77
C LEU A 23 -12.10 -10.88 -7.40
N GLY A 24 -11.32 -11.63 -6.62
CA GLY A 24 -10.75 -11.15 -5.36
C GLY A 24 -9.78 -9.97 -5.56
N THR A 25 -9.00 -10.01 -6.64
CA THR A 25 -8.14 -8.90 -7.06
C THR A 25 -8.97 -7.68 -7.46
N LEU A 26 -10.01 -7.87 -8.27
CA LEU A 26 -10.92 -6.81 -8.68
C LEU A 26 -11.62 -6.16 -7.47
N LYS A 27 -12.14 -6.97 -6.54
CA LYS A 27 -12.75 -6.47 -5.29
C LYS A 27 -11.77 -5.60 -4.50
N THR A 28 -10.50 -6.02 -4.42
CA THR A 28 -9.47 -5.26 -3.71
C THR A 28 -9.16 -3.94 -4.41
N ALA A 29 -9.06 -3.95 -5.75
CA ALA A 29 -8.85 -2.73 -6.53
C ALA A 29 -10.02 -1.74 -6.37
N SER A 30 -11.28 -2.21 -6.50
CA SER A 30 -12.47 -1.37 -6.29
C SER A 30 -12.56 -0.79 -4.88
N LEU A 31 -12.13 -1.56 -3.87
CA LEU A 31 -12.07 -1.08 -2.48
C LEU A 31 -11.06 0.04 -2.32
N LEU A 32 -9.86 -0.10 -2.89
CA LEU A 32 -8.84 0.95 -2.84
C LEU A 32 -9.28 2.20 -3.62
N GLU A 33 -9.99 2.03 -4.73
CA GLU A 33 -10.59 3.14 -5.47
C GLU A 33 -11.64 3.88 -4.63
N ALA A 34 -12.53 3.16 -3.95
CA ALA A 34 -13.50 3.75 -3.03
C ALA A 34 -12.82 4.45 -1.83
N TRP A 35 -11.66 3.94 -1.38
CA TRP A 35 -10.85 4.56 -0.34
C TRP A 35 -10.20 5.87 -0.80
N LEU A 36 -9.72 5.92 -2.05
CA LEU A 36 -9.19 7.13 -2.69
C LEU A 36 -10.24 8.22 -2.88
N ASP A 37 -11.53 7.85 -2.95
CA ASP A 37 -12.62 8.81 -2.91
C ASP A 37 -12.82 9.33 -1.48
N ASP A 38 -12.18 10.44 -1.15
CA ASP A 38 -12.20 10.99 0.21
C ASP A 38 -13.57 11.46 0.72
N ARG A 39 -14.57 11.56 -0.18
CA ARG A 39 -15.95 11.91 0.20
C ARG A 39 -16.72 10.77 0.84
N ARG A 40 -16.34 9.51 0.56
CA ARG A 40 -16.99 8.37 1.22
C ARG A 40 -16.64 8.34 2.70
N THR A 41 -17.46 7.79 3.57
CA THR A 41 -17.05 7.58 4.96
C THR A 41 -16.36 6.23 5.12
N LEU A 42 -15.56 6.06 6.18
CA LEU A 42 -15.00 4.75 6.53
C LEU A 42 -16.11 3.71 6.66
N VAL A 43 -17.23 4.08 7.30
CA VAL A 43 -18.39 3.22 7.52
C VAL A 43 -19.02 2.79 6.19
N GLU A 44 -19.23 3.72 5.26
CA GLU A 44 -19.76 3.42 3.93
C GLU A 44 -18.88 2.43 3.16
N ILE A 45 -17.56 2.62 3.18
CA ILE A 45 -16.61 1.73 2.52
C ILE A 45 -16.66 0.35 3.17
N THR A 46 -16.52 0.28 4.50
CA THR A 46 -16.52 -1.01 5.22
C THR A 46 -17.83 -1.77 5.05
N GLY A 47 -18.97 -1.06 5.03
CA GLY A 47 -20.28 -1.64 4.80
C GLY A 47 -20.45 -2.17 3.38
N THR A 48 -20.05 -1.40 2.36
CA THR A 48 -20.15 -1.81 0.95
C THR A 48 -19.35 -3.08 0.67
N PHE A 49 -18.11 -3.15 1.17
CA PHE A 49 -17.20 -4.25 0.88
C PHE A 49 -17.30 -5.42 1.87
N HIS A 50 -18.14 -5.28 2.91
CA HIS A 50 -18.34 -6.26 3.97
C HIS A 50 -17.02 -6.64 4.65
N ILE A 51 -16.24 -5.64 5.08
CA ILE A 51 -14.94 -5.81 5.73
C ILE A 51 -14.85 -4.96 7.00
N GLY A 52 -13.91 -5.30 7.90
CA GLY A 52 -13.60 -4.47 9.06
C GLY A 52 -12.73 -3.25 8.73
N ALA A 53 -12.68 -2.27 9.64
CA ALA A 53 -11.76 -1.13 9.50
C ALA A 53 -10.28 -1.57 9.51
N GLY A 54 -9.94 -2.59 10.32
CA GLY A 54 -8.59 -3.17 10.34
C GLY A 54 -8.19 -3.85 9.03
N ASP A 55 -9.16 -4.48 8.36
CA ASP A 55 -8.97 -5.10 7.04
C ASP A 55 -8.71 -4.08 5.94
N LEU A 56 -9.42 -2.95 5.97
CA LEU A 56 -9.16 -1.83 5.07
C LEU A 56 -7.75 -1.30 5.31
N ARG A 57 -7.40 -1.03 6.58
CA ARG A 57 -6.08 -0.51 6.93
C ARG A 57 -4.95 -1.41 6.46
N THR A 58 -5.07 -2.72 6.68
CA THR A 58 -4.08 -3.70 6.22
C THR A 58 -3.93 -3.68 4.69
N ARG A 59 -5.03 -3.56 3.94
CA ARG A 59 -5.00 -3.47 2.46
C ARG A 59 -4.35 -2.17 1.99
N VAL A 60 -4.66 -1.05 2.64
CA VAL A 60 -4.05 0.26 2.36
C VAL A 60 -2.54 0.23 2.60
N GLU A 61 -2.11 -0.29 3.75
CA GLU A 61 -0.68 -0.42 4.10
C GLU A 61 0.08 -1.28 3.08
N ARG A 62 -0.51 -2.41 2.66
CA ARG A 62 0.09 -3.28 1.62
C ARG A 62 0.15 -2.58 0.27
N ALA A 63 -0.90 -1.88 -0.14
CA ALA A 63 -0.95 -1.18 -1.41
C ALA A 63 0.05 -0.02 -1.46
N GLU A 64 0.15 0.78 -0.39
CA GLU A 64 1.17 1.83 -0.24
C GLU A 64 2.59 1.25 -0.40
N TRP A 65 2.88 0.13 0.28
CA TRP A 65 4.18 -0.52 0.19
C TRP A 65 4.49 -1.01 -1.23
N LEU A 66 3.54 -1.69 -1.89
CA LEU A 66 3.70 -2.19 -3.26
C LEU A 66 3.92 -1.05 -4.26
N LEU A 67 3.14 0.04 -4.16
CA LEU A 67 3.28 1.20 -5.02
C LEU A 67 4.64 1.88 -4.84
N SER A 68 5.11 1.98 -3.60
CA SER A 68 6.43 2.54 -3.29
C SER A 68 7.55 1.64 -3.84
N ALA A 69 7.43 0.32 -3.71
CA ALA A 69 8.38 -0.63 -4.30
C ALA A 69 8.39 -0.54 -5.83
N MET A 70 7.22 -0.42 -6.47
CA MET A 70 7.11 -0.20 -7.91
C MET A 70 7.75 1.12 -8.34
N ALA A 71 7.64 2.18 -7.53
CA ALA A 71 8.29 3.45 -7.82
C ALA A 71 9.82 3.34 -7.80
N GLU A 72 10.39 2.58 -6.84
CA GLU A 72 11.83 2.30 -6.80
C GLU A 72 12.30 1.47 -8.00
N LEU A 73 11.53 0.45 -8.39
CA LEU A 73 11.81 -0.33 -9.60
C LEU A 73 11.75 0.56 -10.85
N ALA A 74 10.73 1.41 -10.96
CA ALA A 74 10.61 2.36 -12.06
C ALA A 74 11.79 3.33 -12.14
N ARG A 75 12.31 3.82 -10.99
CA ARG A 75 13.52 4.64 -10.95
C ARG A 75 14.74 3.87 -11.45
N ARG A 76 14.93 2.64 -10.97
CA ARG A 76 16.06 1.78 -11.33
C ARG A 76 16.07 1.46 -12.83
N GLU A 77 14.91 1.13 -13.37
CA GLU A 77 14.71 0.80 -14.78
C GLU A 77 14.52 2.04 -15.67
N ARG A 78 14.72 3.25 -15.12
CA ARG A 78 14.60 4.55 -15.83
C ARG A 78 13.26 4.74 -16.55
N ARG A 79 12.18 4.22 -15.96
CA ARG A 79 10.81 4.37 -16.44
C ARG A 79 10.24 5.71 -15.97
N GLY A 80 9.61 6.46 -16.87
CA GLY A 80 9.01 7.78 -16.59
C GLY A 80 7.80 7.78 -15.65
N VAL A 81 7.49 6.67 -14.98
CA VAL A 81 6.27 6.50 -14.15
C VAL A 81 6.52 6.59 -12.65
N ALA A 82 7.80 6.66 -12.21
CA ALA A 82 8.15 6.65 -10.79
C ALA A 82 7.44 7.74 -9.97
N ARG A 83 7.39 8.98 -10.50
CA ARG A 83 6.70 10.09 -9.83
C ARG A 83 5.20 9.86 -9.69
N ALA A 84 4.57 9.28 -10.71
CA ALA A 84 3.13 8.97 -10.67
C ALA A 84 2.84 7.89 -9.62
N LEU A 85 3.74 6.91 -9.46
CA LEU A 85 3.64 5.87 -8.44
C LEU A 85 3.85 6.42 -7.03
N ASP A 86 4.81 7.33 -6.81
CA ASP A 86 4.98 7.98 -5.51
C ASP A 86 3.74 8.80 -5.12
N LEU A 87 3.16 9.54 -6.07
CA LEU A 87 1.93 10.30 -5.85
C LEU A 87 0.73 9.38 -5.55
N LEU A 88 0.61 8.27 -6.27
CA LEU A 88 -0.44 7.29 -6.01
C LEU A 88 -0.26 6.62 -4.64
N SER A 89 0.97 6.28 -4.27
CA SER A 89 1.30 5.74 -2.94
C SER A 89 0.87 6.69 -1.82
N LEU A 90 1.21 7.99 -1.94
CA LEU A 90 0.76 9.03 -1.01
C LEU A 90 -0.77 9.08 -0.92
N ARG A 91 -1.45 9.10 -2.07
CA ARG A 91 -2.91 9.14 -2.12
C ARG A 91 -3.55 7.92 -1.48
N VAL A 92 -3.01 6.73 -1.72
CA VAL A 92 -3.46 5.47 -1.10
C VAL A 92 -3.25 5.51 0.41
N ARG A 93 -2.07 5.93 0.89
CA ARG A 93 -1.77 6.03 2.32
C ARG A 93 -2.83 6.83 3.08
N TYR A 94 -3.23 7.96 2.52
CA TYR A 94 -4.15 8.88 3.18
C TYR A 94 -5.62 8.72 2.77
N GLY A 95 -5.91 7.98 1.70
CA GLY A 95 -7.26 7.82 1.15
C GLY A 95 -7.82 9.08 0.54
N ILE A 96 -7.03 9.73 -0.31
CA ILE A 96 -7.37 11.05 -0.86
C ILE A 96 -7.37 11.12 -2.38
N ARG A 97 -8.24 12.01 -2.90
CA ARG A 97 -8.15 12.48 -4.28
C ARG A 97 -6.92 13.36 -4.47
N GLU A 98 -6.54 13.53 -5.72
CA GLU A 98 -5.30 14.21 -6.10
C GLU A 98 -5.25 15.67 -5.63
N GLU A 99 -6.39 16.36 -5.62
CA GLU A 99 -6.46 17.77 -5.21
C GLU A 99 -6.08 18.02 -3.73
N LEU A 100 -6.08 16.98 -2.88
CA LEU A 100 -5.75 17.11 -1.46
C LEU A 100 -4.28 16.81 -1.13
N SER A 101 -3.48 16.47 -2.14
CA SER A 101 -2.13 15.90 -1.97
C SER A 101 -1.18 16.82 -1.20
N GLU A 102 -1.32 18.14 -1.30
CA GLU A 102 -0.47 19.07 -0.56
C GLU A 102 -0.93 19.27 0.89
N LEU A 103 -2.24 19.42 1.09
CA LEU A 103 -2.82 19.69 2.41
C LEU A 103 -2.58 18.55 3.40
N VAL A 104 -2.61 17.30 2.91
CA VAL A 104 -2.43 16.11 3.75
C VAL A 104 -1.00 15.96 4.30
N LEU A 105 -0.04 16.69 3.74
CA LEU A 105 1.34 16.70 4.21
C LEU A 105 1.50 17.47 5.52
N LEU A 106 0.52 18.32 5.86
CA LEU A 106 0.51 19.07 7.12
C LEU A 106 0.19 18.12 8.28
N ARG A 107 1.01 18.16 9.34
CA ARG A 107 0.80 17.30 10.50
C ARG A 107 -0.56 17.55 11.13
N GLY A 108 -1.26 16.46 11.46
CA GLY A 108 -2.62 16.52 12.01
C GLY A 108 -3.73 16.66 10.97
N ILE A 109 -3.37 16.78 9.68
CA ILE A 109 -4.34 16.79 8.58
C ILE A 109 -4.39 15.40 7.93
N GLY A 110 -5.54 14.76 8.01
CA GLY A 110 -5.85 13.53 7.29
C GLY A 110 -6.93 13.76 6.24
N ARG A 111 -7.48 12.68 5.70
CA ARG A 111 -8.57 12.67 4.71
C ARG A 111 -9.72 13.64 5.00
N VAL A 112 -10.28 13.57 6.20
CA VAL A 112 -11.44 14.39 6.59
C VAL A 112 -11.08 15.87 6.67
N ARG A 113 -9.99 16.20 7.39
CA ARG A 113 -9.60 17.60 7.61
C ARG A 113 -9.07 18.27 6.34
N SER A 114 -8.35 17.54 5.49
CA SER A 114 -7.91 18.06 4.19
C SER A 114 -9.10 18.40 3.30
N ARG A 115 -10.13 17.54 3.24
CA ARG A 115 -11.36 17.85 2.53
C ARG A 115 -12.09 19.07 3.12
N LEU A 116 -12.22 19.15 4.44
CA LEU A 116 -12.84 20.32 5.10
C LEU A 116 -12.15 21.64 4.75
N LEU A 117 -10.81 21.66 4.78
CA LEU A 117 -10.03 22.84 4.41
C LEU A 117 -10.21 23.20 2.92
N TYR A 118 -10.18 22.17 2.05
CA TYR A 118 -10.35 22.34 0.62
C TYR A 118 -11.74 22.91 0.27
N ASP A 119 -12.79 22.37 0.89
CA ASP A 119 -14.18 22.79 0.68
C ASP A 119 -14.42 24.20 1.27
N ALA A 120 -13.67 24.60 2.30
CA ALA A 120 -13.65 25.97 2.84
C ALA A 120 -12.88 26.98 1.96
N GLY A 121 -12.25 26.52 0.86
CA GLY A 121 -11.58 27.37 -0.12
C GLY A 121 -10.05 27.42 -0.02
N TRP A 122 -9.45 26.80 1.01
CA TRP A 122 -7.99 26.65 1.12
C TRP A 122 -7.54 25.40 0.39
N ARG A 123 -7.39 25.52 -0.93
CA ARG A 123 -7.15 24.38 -1.84
C ARG A 123 -5.70 23.90 -1.88
N ASP A 124 -4.78 24.72 -1.40
CA ASP A 124 -3.35 24.44 -1.38
C ASP A 124 -2.70 25.06 -0.14
N VAL A 125 -1.42 24.75 0.09
CA VAL A 125 -0.72 25.26 1.27
C VAL A 125 -0.51 26.78 1.19
N ALA A 126 -0.39 27.33 -0.02
CA ALA A 126 -0.15 28.76 -0.24
C ALA A 126 -1.37 29.63 0.12
N THR A 127 -2.58 29.17 -0.21
CA THR A 127 -3.85 29.80 0.16
C THR A 127 -4.13 29.64 1.63
N LEU A 128 -3.83 28.47 2.20
CA LEU A 128 -3.95 28.22 3.64
C LEU A 128 -3.02 29.11 4.46
N ALA A 129 -1.77 29.33 4.01
CA ALA A 129 -0.80 30.17 4.72
C ALA A 129 -1.26 31.62 4.93
N LYS A 130 -2.13 32.11 4.04
CA LYS A 130 -2.72 33.46 4.06
C LYS A 130 -4.03 33.54 4.84
N ALA A 131 -4.53 32.41 5.35
CA ALA A 131 -5.80 32.35 6.03
C ALA A 131 -5.72 32.93 7.45
N ASP A 132 -6.86 33.45 7.93
CA ASP A 132 -7.01 33.95 9.29
C ASP A 132 -7.20 32.80 10.28
N LEU A 133 -6.51 32.87 11.42
CA LEU A 133 -6.57 31.86 12.47
C LEU A 133 -8.01 31.56 12.94
N PRO A 134 -8.89 32.54 13.20
CA PRO A 134 -10.27 32.27 13.60
C PRO A 134 -11.06 31.46 12.57
N ALA A 135 -10.85 31.72 11.27
CA ALA A 135 -11.54 31.00 10.20
C ALA A 135 -11.09 29.54 10.13
N VAL A 136 -9.77 29.30 10.14
CA VAL A 136 -9.20 27.95 10.11
C VAL A 136 -9.58 27.17 11.38
N SER A 137 -9.56 27.81 12.54
CA SER A 137 -10.02 27.22 13.80
C SER A 137 -11.50 26.83 13.74
N GLY A 138 -12.36 27.64 13.12
CA GLY A 138 -13.77 27.30 12.93
C GLY A 138 -13.98 26.04 12.11
N VAL A 139 -13.20 25.88 11.03
CA VAL A 139 -13.29 24.69 10.15
C VAL A 139 -12.68 23.45 10.80
N LEU A 140 -11.56 23.58 11.51
CA LEU A 140 -10.88 22.43 12.13
C LEU A 140 -11.43 22.07 13.52
N GLY A 141 -12.24 22.94 14.12
CA GLY A 141 -12.82 22.76 15.45
C GLY A 141 -11.80 22.80 16.59
N SER A 142 -10.58 23.30 16.35
CA SER A 142 -9.50 23.34 17.35
C SER A 142 -8.53 24.50 17.08
N PRO A 143 -8.44 25.49 18.00
CA PRO A 143 -7.50 26.60 17.86
C PRO A 143 -6.04 26.15 17.82
N ALA A 144 -5.65 25.23 18.72
CA ALA A 144 -4.28 24.72 18.79
C ALA A 144 -3.87 23.96 17.51
N LEU A 145 -4.79 23.19 16.93
CA LEU A 145 -4.53 22.53 15.64
C LEU A 145 -4.41 23.56 14.52
N ALA A 146 -5.29 24.55 14.47
CA ALA A 146 -5.28 25.60 13.45
C ALA A 146 -3.99 26.42 13.48
N GLU A 147 -3.53 26.80 14.66
CA GLU A 147 -2.23 27.48 14.85
C GLU A 147 -1.08 26.62 14.33
N GLY A 148 -0.99 25.36 14.78
CA GLY A 148 0.07 24.45 14.34
C GLY A 148 0.03 24.14 12.83
N VAL A 149 -1.15 24.15 12.21
CA VAL A 149 -1.33 23.95 10.75
C VAL A 149 -0.91 25.21 9.99
N LEU A 150 -1.28 26.40 10.46
CA LEU A 150 -0.90 27.68 9.84
C LEU A 150 0.60 27.93 9.92
N ASP A 151 1.23 27.62 11.06
CA ASP A 151 2.68 27.75 11.22
C ASP A 151 3.43 26.83 10.25
N GLN A 152 2.96 25.60 10.09
CA GLN A 152 3.49 24.67 9.09
C GLN A 152 3.28 25.20 7.67
N ALA A 153 2.10 25.72 7.35
CA ALA A 153 1.78 26.24 6.03
C ALA A 153 2.62 27.47 5.66
N ARG A 154 2.86 28.38 6.61
CA ARG A 154 3.70 29.57 6.42
C ARG A 154 5.19 29.21 6.28
N SER A 155 5.62 28.13 6.91
CA SER A 155 6.98 27.60 6.80
C SER A 155 7.14 26.60 5.65
N TYR A 156 6.08 26.34 4.87
CA TYR A 156 6.10 25.32 3.84
C TYR A 156 6.84 25.81 2.61
N HIS A 157 7.94 25.14 2.30
CA HIS A 157 8.60 25.26 1.01
C HIS A 157 8.07 24.16 0.10
N HIS A 158 7.35 24.54 -0.96
CA HIS A 158 6.85 23.57 -1.93
C HIS A 158 7.99 22.66 -2.36
N PRO A 159 7.88 21.33 -2.19
CA PRO A 159 8.95 20.42 -2.53
C PRO A 159 9.03 20.30 -4.05
N SER A 160 9.49 21.33 -4.75
CA SER A 160 9.81 21.31 -6.17
C SER A 160 11.01 20.38 -6.50
N ARG A 161 11.41 19.47 -5.59
CA ARG A 161 12.58 18.60 -5.81
C ARG A 161 12.68 17.31 -4.99
N ALA A 162 11.79 17.01 -4.05
CA ALA A 162 11.99 15.85 -3.18
C ALA A 162 10.65 15.31 -2.66
N VAL A 163 9.95 14.54 -3.49
CA VAL A 163 9.20 13.42 -2.92
C VAL A 163 10.25 12.39 -2.50
N ARG A 164 10.93 12.66 -1.39
CA ARG A 164 11.49 11.58 -0.59
C ARG A 164 10.29 11.06 0.17
N SER A 165 9.83 9.86 -0.18
CA SER A 165 8.96 9.08 0.68
C SER A 165 9.52 9.21 2.11
N PRO A 166 8.72 9.61 3.11
CA PRO A 166 9.13 9.50 4.50
C PRO A 166 9.70 8.09 4.69
N PRO A 167 10.78 7.88 5.47
CA PRO A 167 11.25 6.53 5.74
C PRO A 167 10.05 5.74 6.22
N ALA A 168 9.80 4.60 5.56
CA ALA A 168 8.77 3.68 6.00
C ALA A 168 8.94 3.53 7.50
N THR A 169 7.98 4.00 8.28
CA THR A 169 7.97 3.69 9.71
C THR A 169 7.91 2.18 9.75
N GLY A 170 9.07 1.58 10.07
CA GLY A 170 9.26 0.15 10.08
C GLY A 170 8.39 -0.46 11.16
N ALA A 171 7.12 -0.68 10.85
CA ALA A 171 6.43 -1.86 11.34
C ALA A 171 7.11 -3.03 10.63
N ARG A 172 8.23 -3.45 11.23
CA ARG A 172 8.74 -4.81 11.12
C ARG A 172 7.53 -5.74 11.28
N LEU A 173 7.08 -6.32 10.19
CA LEU A 173 6.11 -7.40 10.20
C LEU A 173 6.81 -8.58 10.87
N GLU A 174 6.81 -8.60 12.21
CA GLU A 174 7.18 -9.78 12.96
C GLU A 174 6.16 -10.87 12.59
N PRO A 175 6.59 -12.03 12.06
CA PRO A 175 5.67 -13.11 11.78
C PRO A 175 4.99 -13.51 13.08
N GLY A 176 3.65 -13.50 13.06
CA GLY A 176 2.82 -13.80 14.22
C GLY A 176 3.27 -15.09 14.90
N ARG A 177 3.36 -15.06 16.23
CA ARG A 177 3.61 -16.22 17.08
C ARG A 177 2.49 -17.25 16.89
N GLY A 178 2.71 -18.15 15.93
CA GLY A 178 2.01 -19.42 15.77
C GLY A 178 2.81 -20.52 16.46
N ARG A 179 2.15 -21.16 17.41
CA ARG A 179 2.54 -22.28 18.28
C ARG A 179 3.12 -23.49 17.50
N GLY A 180 4.25 -24.01 17.99
CA GLY A 180 4.65 -25.42 17.86
C GLY A 180 5.45 -25.81 16.60
N GLU A 181 6.63 -26.41 16.83
CA GLU A 181 7.36 -27.31 15.92
C GLU A 181 7.85 -26.72 14.58
N ARG A 182 8.97 -25.97 14.62
CA ARG A 182 9.88 -25.77 13.46
C ARG A 182 11.18 -25.02 13.84
N SER A 183 11.68 -25.22 15.06
CA SER A 183 12.92 -24.56 15.54
C SER A 183 14.21 -25.23 15.08
N ASP A 184 14.16 -26.47 14.59
CA ASP A 184 15.40 -27.26 14.53
C ASP A 184 16.02 -27.33 13.11
N LEU A 185 15.26 -27.00 12.06
CA LEU A 185 15.74 -27.08 10.68
C LEU A 185 16.56 -25.85 10.25
N ARG A 186 16.27 -24.66 10.80
CA ARG A 186 17.02 -23.43 10.45
C ARG A 186 18.38 -23.33 11.14
N ALA A 187 18.55 -23.99 12.28
CA ALA A 187 19.84 -24.01 12.98
C ALA A 187 20.87 -24.86 12.22
N LEU A 188 20.45 -26.00 11.67
CA LEU A 188 21.31 -26.92 10.91
C LEU A 188 21.72 -26.37 9.53
N GLU A 189 20.83 -25.60 8.88
CA GLU A 189 21.08 -25.02 7.55
C GLU A 189 22.13 -23.89 7.58
N ILE A 190 22.18 -23.12 8.68
CA ILE A 190 23.16 -22.04 8.86
C ILE A 190 24.55 -22.60 9.22
N GLU A 191 24.61 -23.76 9.88
CA GLU A 191 25.88 -24.40 10.24
C GLU A 191 26.53 -25.10 9.03
N ALA A 192 25.72 -25.74 8.17
CA ALA A 192 26.19 -26.37 6.93
C ALA A 192 26.77 -25.37 5.91
N LEU A 193 26.23 -24.15 5.85
CA LEU A 193 26.72 -23.09 4.95
C LEU A 193 28.06 -22.48 5.40
N ARG A 194 28.45 -22.64 6.67
CA ARG A 194 29.72 -22.10 7.20
C ARG A 194 30.91 -23.04 7.01
N ALA A 195 30.67 -24.33 6.81
CA ALA A 195 31.74 -25.35 6.73
C ALA A 195 32.28 -25.62 5.31
N GLY A 196 31.90 -24.81 4.31
CA GLY A 196 32.60 -24.78 3.01
C GLY A 196 32.71 -26.15 2.31
N GLY A 197 31.60 -26.84 2.12
CA GLY A 197 31.57 -28.06 1.32
C GLY A 197 30.24 -28.79 1.40
N PHE A 198 29.31 -28.48 0.50
CA PHE A 198 28.12 -29.30 0.31
C PHE A 198 28.13 -29.90 -1.10
N ARG A 199 28.22 -31.23 -1.15
CA ARG A 199 27.92 -32.05 -2.33
C ARG A 199 26.51 -32.63 -2.09
N PRO A 200 25.53 -32.40 -2.98
CA PRO A 200 24.18 -32.89 -2.75
C PRO A 200 24.14 -34.43 -2.75
N PRO A 201 23.26 -35.07 -1.96
CA PRO A 201 23.11 -36.53 -1.97
C PRO A 201 22.49 -36.99 -3.30
N GLU A 202 22.98 -38.11 -3.81
CA GLU A 202 22.39 -38.80 -4.97
C GLU A 202 20.93 -39.16 -4.66
N SER A 203 20.04 -38.87 -5.61
CA SER A 203 18.65 -39.29 -5.55
C SER A 203 18.58 -40.81 -5.61
N SER A 204 18.22 -41.45 -4.50
CA SER A 204 17.76 -42.84 -4.50
C SER A 204 16.47 -42.92 -5.30
N ASP A 205 16.58 -43.38 -6.54
CA ASP A 205 15.47 -43.79 -7.41
C ASP A 205 14.76 -45.02 -6.79
N PRO A 206 13.50 -44.92 -6.33
CA PRO A 206 12.75 -46.07 -5.86
C PRO A 206 12.12 -46.77 -7.08
N GLY A 207 12.97 -47.29 -7.98
CA GLY A 207 12.52 -47.70 -9.31
C GLY A 207 13.20 -48.92 -9.95
N ARG A 208 14.23 -49.53 -9.34
CA ARG A 208 14.94 -50.66 -9.97
C ARG A 208 14.78 -51.98 -9.21
N ARG A 209 13.96 -52.87 -9.74
CA ARG A 209 13.91 -54.29 -9.35
C ARG A 209 15.21 -55.00 -9.81
N PRO A 210 15.73 -55.97 -9.06
CA PRO A 210 16.88 -56.75 -9.50
C PRO A 210 16.45 -57.75 -10.59
N GLY A 211 17.24 -57.80 -11.66
CA GLY A 211 17.38 -58.93 -12.58
C GLY A 211 18.81 -59.43 -12.52
#